data_AF-A0AA39I0A3-F1
#
_entry.id   AF-A0AA39I0A3-F1
#
_cell.length_a   1.000
_cell.length_b   1.000
_cell.length_c   1.000
_cell.angle_alpha   90.00
_cell.angle_beta   90.00
_cell.angle_gamma   90.00
#
_symmetry.space_group_name_H-M   'P 1'
#
loop_
_entity.id
_entity.type
_entity.pdbx_description
1 polymer ?
#
loop_
_entity_poly.entity_id
_entity_poly.type
_entity_poly.pdbx_seq_one_letter_code
_entity_poly.pdbx_strand_id
1 'polypeptide(L)'
;MLDDDENECESVPLPIQTFLWRQTNPFLGAKIGKLHEASCVTFERVVVQNILHGLSPSLSDAIQSVSRWRFVKAAFPHIVQCCASLIAEESENAAAAAASSDMESPTTPTPMGQSLQKILYILHWLLLDSANECNETESGKVGTLG
;
A
#
# COMPACT_ATOMS: atom_id res chain seq x y z
N MET A 1 17.71 12.28 -24.86
CA MET A 1 17.28 12.11 -23.45
C MET A 1 15.80 12.42 -23.35
N LEU A 2 15.00 11.75 -24.19
CA LEU A 2 13.52 11.83 -24.21
C LEU A 2 12.91 10.41 -24.20
N ASP A 3 13.73 9.37 -24.10
CA ASP A 3 13.33 7.98 -24.31
C ASP A 3 12.94 7.27 -22.99
N ASP A 4 13.20 7.85 -21.82
CA ASP A 4 12.82 7.27 -20.53
C ASP A 4 11.33 7.43 -20.21
N ASP A 5 10.65 8.43 -20.79
CA ASP A 5 9.23 8.73 -20.55
C ASP A 5 8.29 7.69 -21.20
N GLU A 6 8.66 7.11 -22.34
CA GLU A 6 7.84 6.13 -23.05
C GLU A 6 7.66 4.83 -22.24
N ASN A 7 8.62 4.50 -21.39
CA ASN A 7 8.60 3.27 -20.58
C ASN A 7 7.82 3.43 -19.26
N GLU A 8 7.46 4.67 -18.86
CA GLU A 8 6.71 4.93 -17.63
C GLU A 8 5.21 4.60 -17.74
N CYS A 9 4.67 4.57 -18.97
CA CYS A 9 3.26 4.28 -19.23
C CYS A 9 2.97 2.78 -19.44
N GLU A 10 4.01 1.95 -19.54
CA GLU A 10 3.84 0.51 -19.76
C GLU A 10 3.35 -0.17 -18.47
N SER A 11 2.32 -1.01 -18.58
CA SER A 11 1.76 -1.76 -17.46
C SER A 11 2.81 -2.66 -16.80
N VAL A 12 2.80 -2.75 -15.46
CA VAL A 12 3.63 -3.72 -14.73
C VAL A 12 3.26 -5.17 -15.10
N PRO A 13 4.18 -6.15 -14.97
CA PRO A 13 3.89 -7.55 -15.28
C PRO A 13 2.63 -8.11 -14.58
N LEU A 14 1.94 -9.06 -15.24
CA LEU A 14 0.70 -9.67 -14.74
C LEU A 14 0.78 -10.22 -13.30
N PRO A 15 1.89 -10.86 -12.85
CA PRO A 15 2.01 -11.29 -11.45
C PRO A 15 1.89 -10.12 -10.45
N ILE A 16 2.45 -8.94 -10.78
CA ILE A 16 2.35 -7.74 -9.96
C ILE A 16 0.91 -7.24 -9.93
N GLN A 17 0.26 -7.13 -11.09
CA GLN A 17 -1.14 -6.70 -11.17
C GLN A 17 -2.05 -7.62 -10.34
N THR A 18 -1.86 -8.94 -10.46
CA THR A 18 -2.60 -9.95 -9.73
C THR A 18 -2.36 -9.84 -8.22
N PHE A 19 -1.12 -9.63 -7.81
CA PHE A 19 -0.76 -9.41 -6.40
C PHE A 19 -1.48 -8.18 -5.83
N LEU A 20 -1.37 -7.03 -6.49
CA LEU A 20 -1.97 -5.77 -6.03
C LEU A 20 -3.50 -5.90 -5.95
N TRP A 21 -4.13 -6.49 -6.97
CA TRP A 21 -5.57 -6.76 -6.96
C TRP A 21 -5.98 -7.64 -5.76
N ARG A 22 -5.24 -8.73 -5.50
CA ARG A 22 -5.54 -9.62 -4.36
C ARG A 22 -5.43 -8.92 -3.00
N GLN A 23 -4.52 -7.96 -2.87
CA GLN A 23 -4.39 -7.18 -1.63
C GLN A 23 -5.47 -6.09 -1.49
N THR A 24 -5.95 -5.53 -2.60
CA THR A 24 -7.04 -4.54 -2.58
C THR A 24 -8.43 -5.16 -2.41
N ASN A 25 -8.65 -6.35 -2.95
CA ASN A 25 -9.98 -6.97 -2.99
C ASN A 25 -10.70 -7.07 -1.62
N PRO A 26 -10.04 -7.37 -0.49
CA PRO A 26 -10.69 -7.36 0.82
C PRO A 26 -11.33 -6.03 1.24
N PHE A 27 -10.90 -4.92 0.65
CA PHE A 27 -11.39 -3.56 0.94
C PHE A 27 -12.55 -3.12 0.03
N LEU A 28 -12.92 -3.95 -0.95
CA LEU A 28 -14.01 -3.70 -1.89
C LEU A 28 -15.29 -4.47 -1.53
N GLY A 29 -15.18 -5.47 -0.65
CA GLY A 29 -16.25 -6.40 -0.28
C GLY A 29 -16.78 -6.19 1.14
N ALA A 30 -17.37 -7.24 1.70
CA ALA A 30 -17.85 -7.24 3.08
C ALA A 30 -16.69 -6.96 4.06
N LYS A 31 -16.98 -6.17 5.12
CA LYS A 31 -16.00 -5.72 6.12
C LYS A 31 -15.43 -6.89 6.93
N ILE A 32 -14.31 -7.46 6.48
CA ILE A 32 -13.61 -8.54 7.17
C ILE A 32 -12.28 -7.99 7.70
N GLY A 33 -12.30 -7.41 8.90
CA GLY A 33 -11.16 -6.67 9.46
C GLY A 33 -9.83 -7.47 9.53
N LYS A 34 -9.88 -8.79 9.75
CA LYS A 34 -8.67 -9.65 9.73
C LYS A 34 -7.99 -9.69 8.36
N LEU A 35 -8.76 -9.61 7.28
CA LEU A 35 -8.19 -9.58 5.93
C LEU A 35 -7.57 -8.21 5.62
N HIS A 36 -8.16 -7.12 6.13
CA HIS A 36 -7.57 -5.78 6.00
C HIS A 36 -6.22 -5.70 6.68
N GLU A 37 -6.11 -6.23 7.90
CA GLU A 37 -4.85 -6.24 8.66
C GLU A 37 -3.77 -7.01 7.90
N ALA A 38 -4.08 -8.23 7.44
CA ALA A 38 -3.17 -9.06 6.66
C ALA A 38 -2.69 -8.37 5.37
N SER A 39 -3.59 -7.68 4.66
CA SER A 39 -3.24 -6.93 3.46
C SER A 39 -2.38 -5.70 3.77
N CYS A 40 -2.66 -4.96 4.85
CA CYS A 40 -1.82 -3.83 5.26
C CYS A 40 -0.40 -4.27 5.63
N VAL A 41 -0.26 -5.37 6.37
CA VAL A 41 1.05 -5.97 6.70
C VAL A 41 1.79 -6.40 5.42
N THR A 42 1.07 -6.98 4.47
CA THR A 42 1.66 -7.40 3.19
C THR A 42 2.12 -6.19 2.35
N PHE A 43 1.32 -5.12 2.29
CA PHE A 43 1.72 -3.88 1.61
C PHE A 43 2.97 -3.26 2.24
N GLU A 44 3.01 -3.10 3.56
CA GLU A 44 4.19 -2.57 4.25
C GLU A 44 5.44 -3.40 3.93
N ARG A 45 5.35 -4.72 4.07
CA ARG A 45 6.47 -5.61 3.86
C ARG A 45 7.01 -5.60 2.43
N VAL A 46 6.12 -5.61 1.44
CA VAL A 46 6.51 -5.75 0.03
C VAL A 46 6.77 -4.40 -0.63
N VAL A 47 5.93 -3.40 -0.39
CA VAL A 47 6.00 -2.08 -1.05
C VAL A 47 6.99 -1.16 -0.34
N VAL A 48 6.89 -1.03 0.97
CA VAL A 48 7.74 -0.11 1.76
C VAL A 48 9.11 -0.76 2.00
N GLN A 49 9.12 -1.94 2.63
CA GLN A 49 10.36 -2.59 3.07
C GLN A 49 11.09 -3.36 1.95
N ASN A 50 10.44 -3.56 0.79
CA ASN A 50 10.97 -4.32 -0.35
C ASN A 50 11.45 -5.74 0.03
N ILE A 51 10.76 -6.39 0.97
CA ILE A 51 11.07 -7.75 1.42
C ILE A 51 10.25 -8.74 0.58
N LEU A 52 10.92 -9.41 -0.35
CA LEU A 52 10.30 -10.38 -1.28
C LEU A 52 10.35 -11.84 -0.77
N HIS A 53 11.00 -12.09 0.36
CA HIS A 53 11.12 -13.44 0.91
C HIS A 53 9.75 -14.08 1.18
N GLY A 54 9.55 -15.33 0.78
CA GLY A 54 8.27 -16.04 0.99
C GLY A 54 7.14 -15.66 0.03
N LEU A 55 7.39 -14.78 -0.95
CA LEU A 55 6.53 -14.64 -2.13
C LEU A 55 6.78 -15.80 -3.11
N SER A 56 5.83 -16.04 -4.02
CA SER A 56 6.04 -17.03 -5.08
C SER A 56 7.19 -16.60 -6.01
N PRO A 57 7.99 -17.54 -6.57
CA PRO A 57 9.09 -17.19 -7.47
C PRO A 57 8.64 -16.29 -8.63
N SER A 58 7.51 -16.62 -9.26
CA SER A 58 6.93 -15.83 -10.34
C SER A 58 6.59 -14.37 -9.97
N LEU A 59 6.26 -14.10 -8.70
CA LEU A 59 5.96 -12.75 -8.24
C LEU A 59 7.26 -12.01 -7.90
N SER A 60 8.19 -12.68 -7.22
CA SER A 60 9.49 -12.11 -6.89
C SER A 60 10.27 -11.73 -8.15
N ASP A 61 10.32 -12.62 -9.14
CA ASP A 61 10.99 -12.39 -10.43
C ASP A 61 10.34 -11.22 -11.17
N ALA A 62 9.00 -11.15 -11.16
CA ALA A 62 8.27 -10.04 -11.78
C ALA A 62 8.58 -8.69 -11.10
N ILE A 63 8.58 -8.63 -9.76
CA ILE A 63 8.92 -7.41 -9.02
C ILE A 63 10.37 -6.98 -9.30
N GLN A 64 11.30 -7.94 -9.39
CA GLN A 64 12.70 -7.67 -9.69
C GLN A 64 12.96 -7.25 -11.15
N SER A 65 12.03 -7.59 -12.07
CA SER A 65 12.15 -7.24 -13.49
C SER A 65 11.81 -5.78 -13.82
N VAL A 66 11.25 -5.03 -12.85
CA VAL A 66 10.93 -3.59 -12.99
C VAL A 66 11.73 -2.77 -11.99
N SER A 67 11.89 -1.47 -12.24
CA SER A 67 12.50 -0.58 -11.24
C SER A 67 11.64 -0.53 -9.98
N ARG A 68 12.28 -0.33 -8.82
CA ARG A 68 11.58 -0.21 -7.54
C ARG A 68 10.52 0.90 -7.60
N TRP A 69 10.89 2.03 -8.21
CA TRP A 69 9.97 3.16 -8.38
C TRP A 69 8.76 2.80 -9.23
N ARG A 70 8.94 2.05 -10.33
CA ARG A 70 7.83 1.60 -11.19
C ARG A 70 6.86 0.68 -10.44
N PHE A 71 7.35 -0.23 -9.60
CA PHE A 71 6.50 -1.06 -8.75
C PHE A 71 5.73 -0.23 -7.70
N VAL A 72 6.42 0.70 -7.04
CA VAL A 72 5.83 1.59 -6.02
C VAL A 72 4.73 2.47 -6.63
N LYS A 73 4.96 3.07 -7.82
CA LYS A 73 3.93 3.80 -8.57
C LYS A 73 2.71 2.94 -8.89
N ALA A 74 2.93 1.71 -9.33
CA ALA A 74 1.83 0.78 -9.62
C ALA A 74 1.00 0.44 -8.37
N ALA A 75 1.61 0.39 -7.19
CA ALA A 75 0.92 0.12 -5.93
C ALA A 75 0.10 1.31 -5.39
N PHE A 76 0.44 2.55 -5.79
CA PHE A 76 -0.19 3.77 -5.28
C PHE A 76 -1.73 3.78 -5.35
N PRO A 77 -2.39 3.58 -6.51
CA PRO A 77 -3.86 3.61 -6.59
C PRO A 77 -4.53 2.55 -5.70
N HIS A 78 -3.88 1.41 -5.51
CA HIS A 78 -4.36 0.33 -4.65
C HIS A 78 -4.35 0.75 -3.17
N ILE A 79 -3.29 1.40 -2.71
CA ILE A 79 -3.15 1.85 -1.32
C ILE A 79 -4.11 3.01 -1.04
N VAL A 80 -4.28 3.95 -1.98
CA VAL A 80 -5.28 5.01 -1.87
C VAL A 80 -6.69 4.42 -1.75
N GLN A 81 -7.03 3.42 -2.56
CA GLN A 81 -8.32 2.72 -2.48
C GLN A 81 -8.52 2.05 -1.11
N CYS A 82 -7.53 1.32 -0.59
CA CYS A 82 -7.63 0.67 0.72
C CYS A 82 -7.78 1.70 1.85
N CYS A 83 -7.04 2.81 1.77
CA CYS A 83 -7.12 3.90 2.72
C CYS A 83 -8.52 4.55 2.72
N ALA A 84 -9.09 4.82 1.55
CA ALA A 84 -10.43 5.39 1.43
C ALA A 84 -11.50 4.47 2.04
N SER A 85 -11.42 3.15 1.76
CA SER A 85 -12.33 2.17 2.35
C SER A 85 -12.24 2.16 3.88
N LEU A 86 -11.03 2.14 4.45
CA LEU A 86 -10.83 2.12 5.91
C LEU A 86 -11.33 3.41 6.60
N ILE A 87 -11.15 4.57 5.98
CA ILE A 87 -11.69 5.83 6.49
C ILE A 87 -13.22 5.82 6.47
N ALA A 88 -13.84 5.32 5.40
CA ALA A 88 -15.28 5.20 5.30
C ALA A 88 -15.85 4.25 6.36
N GLU A 89 -15.17 3.13 6.62
CA GLU A 89 -15.54 2.18 7.66
C GLU A 89 -15.49 2.80 9.06
N GLU A 90 -14.43 3.53 9.39
CA GLU A 90 -14.29 4.23 10.68
C GLU A 90 -15.36 5.32 10.85
N SER A 91 -15.66 6.05 9.77
CA SER A 91 -16.73 7.06 9.77
C SER A 91 -18.11 6.46 10.03
N GLU A 92 -18.41 5.29 9.44
CA GLU A 92 -19.68 4.60 9.65
C GLU A 92 -19.77 4.02 11.07
N ASN A 93 -18.68 3.45 11.57
CA ASN A 93 -18.61 2.93 12.95
C ASN A 93 -18.78 4.05 13.98
N ALA A 94 -18.17 5.21 13.76
CA ALA A 94 -18.36 6.39 14.61
C ALA A 94 -19.81 6.88 14.60
N ALA A 95 -20.44 6.92 13.42
CA ALA A 95 -21.85 7.29 13.29
C ALA A 95 -22.80 6.29 13.98
N ALA A 96 -22.54 4.99 13.84
CA ALA A 96 -23.30 3.93 14.49
C ALA A 96 -23.15 3.98 16.02
N ALA A 97 -21.92 4.22 16.52
CA ALA A 97 -21.66 4.40 17.94
C ALA A 97 -22.46 5.59 18.50
N ALA A 98 -22.41 6.74 17.81
CA ALA A 98 -23.16 7.94 18.19
C ALA A 98 -24.68 7.73 18.19
N ALA A 99 -25.21 6.90 17.29
CA ALA A 99 -26.64 6.57 17.25
C ALA A 99 -27.08 5.61 18.37
N SER A 100 -26.15 4.87 18.97
CA SER A 100 -26.41 3.87 20.01
C SER A 100 -26.19 4.38 21.44
N SER A 101 -25.53 5.53 21.62
CA SER A 101 -25.21 6.10 22.92
C SER A 101 -26.11 7.30 23.27
N ASP A 102 -26.95 7.18 24.31
CA ASP A 102 -27.75 8.27 24.89
C ASP A 102 -26.92 9.26 25.76
N MET A 103 -25.57 9.22 25.67
CA MET A 103 -24.67 9.89 26.60
C MET A 103 -23.99 11.14 26.00
N GLU A 104 -23.93 12.19 26.82
CA GLU A 104 -23.28 13.48 26.56
C GLU A 104 -21.84 13.35 26.02
N SER A 105 -21.56 14.14 24.98
CA SER A 105 -20.25 14.61 24.50
C SER A 105 -19.08 13.60 24.55
N PRO A 106 -18.64 13.06 23.39
CA PRO A 106 -17.46 12.20 23.34
C PRO A 106 -16.20 13.06 23.59
N THR A 107 -15.81 13.19 24.85
CA THR A 107 -14.57 13.89 25.24
C THR A 107 -13.31 13.06 24.99
N THR A 108 -13.47 11.79 24.62
CA THR A 108 -12.39 10.88 24.23
C THR A 108 -12.49 10.52 22.75
N PRO A 109 -11.49 10.87 21.92
CA PRO A 109 -11.45 10.41 20.54
C PRO A 109 -11.34 8.88 20.49
N THR A 110 -12.16 8.23 19.67
CA THR A 110 -12.06 6.80 19.41
C THR A 110 -10.67 6.48 18.85
N PRO A 111 -9.94 5.50 19.40
CA PRO A 111 -8.64 5.14 18.89
C PRO A 111 -8.77 4.61 17.46
N MET A 112 -7.95 5.14 16.56
CA MET A 112 -7.89 4.75 15.15
C MET A 112 -7.57 3.26 15.02
N GLY A 113 -8.32 2.54 14.17
CA GLY A 113 -8.07 1.12 13.91
C GLY A 113 -6.65 0.84 13.40
N GLN A 114 -6.08 -0.30 13.79
CA GLN A 114 -4.70 -0.68 13.44
C GLN A 114 -4.45 -0.75 11.92
N SER A 115 -5.41 -1.26 11.16
CA SER A 115 -5.34 -1.29 9.69
C SER A 115 -5.29 0.13 9.10
N LEU A 116 -6.08 1.06 9.63
CA LEU A 116 -6.10 2.46 9.20
C LEU A 116 -4.80 3.18 9.56
N GLN A 117 -4.29 2.99 10.78
CA GLN A 117 -2.97 3.49 11.17
C GLN A 117 -1.87 3.02 10.21
N LYS A 118 -1.86 1.72 9.88
CA LYS A 118 -0.83 1.12 9.03
C LYS A 118 -0.95 1.59 7.58
N ILE A 119 -2.15 1.65 7.00
CA ILE A 119 -2.31 2.11 5.62
C ILE A 119 -1.97 3.60 5.47
N LEU A 120 -2.27 4.43 6.48
CA LEU A 120 -1.90 5.84 6.49
C LEU A 120 -0.38 6.02 6.57
N TYR A 121 0.31 5.22 7.38
CA TYR A 121 1.78 5.19 7.40
C TYR A 121 2.35 4.87 6.01
N ILE A 122 1.83 3.82 5.35
CA ILE A 122 2.28 3.43 4.00
C ILE A 122 1.99 4.54 2.99
N LEU A 123 0.82 5.17 3.05
CA LEU A 123 0.43 6.26 2.15
C LEU A 123 1.32 7.51 2.37
N HIS A 124 1.66 7.81 3.62
CA HIS A 124 2.56 8.92 3.94
C HIS A 124 3.95 8.70 3.34
N TRP A 125 4.52 7.50 3.54
CA TRP A 125 5.80 7.13 2.94
C TRP A 125 5.76 7.20 1.41
N LEU A 126 4.67 6.73 0.79
CA LEU A 126 4.46 6.83 -0.66
C LEU A 126 4.53 8.28 -1.15
N LEU A 127 3.89 9.21 -0.44
CA LEU A 127 3.78 10.60 -0.88
C LEU A 127 5.06 11.41 -0.64
N LEU A 128 5.81 11.13 0.43
CA LEU A 128 6.91 11.99 0.85
C LEU A 128 8.29 11.41 0.54
N ASP A 129 8.52 10.13 0.83
CA ASP A 129 9.86 9.57 0.91
C ASP A 129 10.17 8.58 -0.24
N SER A 130 9.12 7.93 -0.77
CA SER A 130 9.28 6.76 -1.63
C SER A 130 10.05 7.02 -2.94
N ALA A 131 9.88 8.19 -3.55
CA ALA A 131 10.60 8.55 -4.77
C ALA A 131 12.11 8.65 -4.52
N ASN A 132 12.51 9.29 -3.42
CA ASN A 132 13.91 9.44 -3.07
C ASN A 132 14.55 8.09 -2.69
N GLU A 133 13.89 7.32 -1.81
CA GLU A 133 14.41 6.03 -1.36
C GLU A 133 14.52 4.99 -2.50
N CYS A 134 13.63 5.07 -3.49
CA CYS A 134 13.71 4.20 -4.67
C CYS A 134 14.92 4.55 -5.54
N ASN A 135 15.25 5.83 -5.71
CA ASN A 135 16.37 6.30 -6.54
C ASN A 135 17.74 6.01 -5.88
N GLU A 136 17.83 6.11 -4.55
CA GLU A 136 19.06 5.77 -3.81
C GLU A 136 19.41 4.28 -3.94
N THR A 137 18.39 3.41 -3.95
CA THR A 137 18.57 1.96 -4.11
C THR A 137 19.15 1.58 -5.48
N GLU A 138 18.79 2.35 -6.53
CA GLU A 138 19.28 2.13 -7.89
C GLU A 138 20.71 2.66 -8.08
N SER A 139 21.00 3.83 -7.51
CA SER A 139 22.33 4.45 -7.53
C SER A 139 23.39 3.58 -6.83
N GLY A 140 23.02 2.87 -5.75
CA GLY A 140 23.91 1.96 -5.03
C GLY A 140 24.35 0.72 -5.83
N LYS A 141 23.58 0.27 -6.84
CA LYS A 141 23.96 -0.88 -7.69
C LYS A 141 25.03 -0.54 -8.73
N VAL A 142 25.17 0.73 -9.10
CA VAL A 142 26.16 1.19 -10.09
C VAL A 142 27.56 1.26 -9.47
N GLY A 143 27.68 1.41 -8.15
CA GLY A 143 28.95 1.61 -7.45
C GLY A 143 29.79 0.35 -7.14
N THR A 144 29.34 -0.86 -7.52
CA THR A 144 30.04 -2.14 -7.16
C THR A 144 30.69 -2.84 -8.37
N LEU A 145 30.90 -2.14 -9.49
CA LEU A 145 31.61 -2.67 -10.67
C LEU A 145 32.95 -1.94 -10.95
N GLY A 146 33.57 -1.35 -9.92
CA GLY A 146 34.90 -0.76 -9.98
C GLY A 146 35.98 -1.68 -9.41
#